data_AF-A0A974XEE5-F1
#
_entry.id   AF-A0A974XEE5-F1
#
_cell.length_a   1.000
_cell.length_b   1.000
_cell.length_c   1.000
_cell.angle_alpha   90.00
_cell.angle_beta   90.00
_cell.angle_gamma   90.00
#
_symmetry.space_group_name_H-M   'P 1'
#
loop_
_entity.id
_entity.type
_entity.pdbx_description
1 polymer ?
#
loop_
_entity_poly.entity_id
_entity_poly.type
_entity_poly.pdbx_seq_one_letter_code
_entity_poly.pdbx_strand_id
1 'polypeptide(L)'
;MNYIETFESHLREQRKAEKTIQSYTGDTMGFLTYLETKELSFDGILNRFTINSYKNYLIKENYEPTTINKKLNSLQSFNDFLIHQGIMTE
;
A
#
# COMPACT_ATOMS: atom_id res chain seq x y z
N MET A 1 -2.24 13.92 7.52
CA MET A 1 -2.37 12.53 8.03
C MET A 1 -1.14 11.78 7.56
N ASN A 2 -0.35 11.18 8.46
CA ASN A 2 0.72 10.28 8.04
C ASN A 2 0.13 8.87 7.93
N TYR A 3 -0.30 8.49 6.72
CA TYR A 3 -0.98 7.21 6.48
C TYR A 3 -0.10 6.00 6.84
N ILE A 4 1.22 6.12 6.75
CA ILE A 4 2.14 5.03 7.08
C ILE A 4 2.19 4.81 8.59
N GLU A 5 2.35 5.87 9.39
CA GLU A 5 2.40 5.76 10.86
C GLU A 5 1.11 5.19 11.45
N THR A 6 -0.05 5.61 10.91
CA THR A 6 -1.35 5.10 11.36
C THR A 6 -1.61 3.67 10.89
N PHE A 7 -1.19 3.32 9.67
CA PHE A 7 -1.24 1.94 9.20
C PHE A 7 -0.32 1.02 10.02
N GLU A 8 0.89 1.47 10.34
CA GLU A 8 1.84 0.73 11.18
C GLU A 8 1.26 0.46 12.57
N SER A 9 0.64 1.47 13.18
CA SER A 9 -0.05 1.35 14.47
C SER A 9 -1.20 0.34 14.40
N HIS A 10 -2.00 0.38 13.34
CA HIS A 10 -3.07 -0.58 13.10
C HIS A 10 -2.56 -2.02 12.98
N LEU A 11 -1.44 -2.25 12.28
CA LEU A 11 -0.86 -3.60 12.16
C LEU A 11 -0.32 -4.11 13.51
N ARG A 12 0.20 -3.22 14.37
CA ARG A 12 0.59 -3.57 15.75
C ARG A 12 -0.61 -3.94 16.61
N GLU A 13 -1.71 -3.21 16.50
CA GLU A 13 -2.97 -3.53 17.19
C GLU A 13 -3.52 -4.90 16.76
N GLN A 14 -3.36 -5.25 15.47
CA GLN A 14 -3.66 -6.58 14.94
C GLN A 14 -2.64 -7.66 15.34
N ARG A 15 -1.64 -7.36 16.16
CA ARG A 15 -0.57 -8.27 16.61
C ARG A 15 0.17 -8.95 15.46
N LYS A 16 0.34 -8.27 14.33
CA LYS A 16 1.18 -8.76 13.23
C LYS A 16 2.63 -8.84 13.70
N ALA A 17 3.39 -9.79 13.16
CA ALA A 17 4.81 -9.89 13.44
C ALA A 17 5.57 -8.67 12.92
N GLU A 18 6.60 -8.20 13.62
CA GLU A 18 7.40 -7.02 13.23
C GLU A 18 7.92 -7.09 11.79
N LYS A 19 8.34 -8.27 11.32
CA LYS A 19 8.76 -8.47 9.92
C LYS A 19 7.63 -8.23 8.92
N THR A 20 6.41 -8.63 9.26
CA THR A 20 5.22 -8.37 8.44
C THR A 20 4.88 -6.89 8.44
N ILE A 21 4.95 -6.23 9.61
CA ILE A 21 4.74 -4.78 9.73
C ILE A 21 5.72 -4.04 8.84
N GLN A 22 7.03 -4.31 8.96
CA GLN A 22 8.06 -3.70 8.13
C GLN A 22 7.85 -3.94 6.64
N SER A 23 7.48 -5.17 6.25
CA SER A 23 7.20 -5.44 4.83
C SER A 23 5.98 -4.67 4.34
N TYR A 24 4.89 -4.64 5.11
CA TYR A 24 3.66 -4.01 4.67
C TYR A 24 3.82 -2.49 4.61
N THR A 25 4.38 -1.86 5.63
CA THR A 25 4.63 -0.40 5.64
C THR A 25 5.62 0.00 4.54
N GLY A 26 6.70 -0.77 4.34
CA GLY A 26 7.67 -0.51 3.27
C GLY A 26 7.09 -0.68 1.87
N ASP A 27 6.28 -1.71 1.63
CA ASP A 27 5.63 -1.91 0.34
C ASP A 27 4.57 -0.83 0.06
N THR A 28 3.78 -0.43 1.06
CA THR A 28 2.80 0.66 0.95
C THR A 28 3.49 2.01 0.73
N MET A 29 4.58 2.29 1.44
CA MET A 29 5.38 3.50 1.21
C MET A 29 5.89 3.56 -0.22
N GLY A 30 6.37 2.44 -0.77
CA GLY A 30 6.81 2.37 -2.17
C GLY A 30 5.70 2.69 -3.18
N PHE A 31 4.44 2.37 -2.87
CA PHE A 31 3.30 2.78 -3.69
C PHE A 31 2.99 4.28 -3.55
N LEU A 32 3.00 4.83 -2.34
CA LEU A 32 2.74 6.25 -2.13
C LEU A 32 3.81 7.12 -2.81
N THR A 33 5.09 6.74 -2.69
CA THR A 33 6.18 7.41 -3.41
C THR A 33 5.99 7.30 -4.93
N TYR A 34 5.55 6.15 -5.44
CA TYR A 34 5.23 6.02 -6.86
C TYR A 34 4.15 7.01 -7.31
N LEU A 35 3.09 7.21 -6.52
CA LEU A 35 2.05 8.21 -6.84
C LEU A 35 2.63 9.63 -6.91
N GLU A 36 3.49 9.99 -5.94
CA GLU A 36 4.17 11.28 -5.94
C GLU A 36 5.03 11.48 -7.19
N THR A 37 5.73 10.45 -7.69
CA THR A 37 6.48 10.54 -8.96
C THR A 37 5.60 10.76 -10.20
N LYS A 38 4.28 10.53 -10.08
CA LYS A 38 3.27 10.78 -11.11
C LYS A 38 2.50 12.08 -10.89
N GLU A 39 2.96 12.91 -9.95
CA GLU A 39 2.28 14.14 -9.51
C GLU A 39 0.86 13.87 -9.00
N LEU A 40 0.61 12.63 -8.54
CA LEU A 40 -0.64 12.21 -7.92
C LEU A 40 -0.44 12.23 -6.41
N SER A 41 -1.17 13.10 -5.72
CA SER A 41 -1.27 13.04 -4.26
C SER A 41 -2.25 11.94 -3.86
N PHE A 42 -1.91 11.14 -2.85
CA PHE A 42 -2.85 10.15 -2.32
C PHE A 42 -3.98 10.86 -1.56
N ASP A 43 -5.20 10.70 -2.04
CA ASP A 43 -6.42 11.35 -1.55
C ASP A 43 -7.20 10.49 -0.54
N GLY A 44 -6.64 9.34 -0.14
CA GLY A 44 -7.32 8.37 0.73
C GLY A 44 -8.08 7.28 -0.02
N ILE A 45 -8.10 7.31 -1.36
CA ILE A 45 -8.85 6.35 -2.18
C ILE A 45 -7.89 5.47 -2.98
N LEU A 46 -7.94 4.17 -2.74
CA LEU A 46 -7.29 3.17 -3.59
C LEU A 46 -8.23 2.76 -4.72
N ASN A 47 -8.03 3.35 -5.89
CA ASN A 47 -8.81 2.96 -7.08
C ASN A 47 -8.05 1.96 -7.96
N ARG A 48 -8.81 1.19 -8.74
CA ARG A 48 -8.27 0.17 -9.65
C ARG A 48 -7.28 0.74 -10.67
N PHE A 49 -7.44 1.99 -11.08
CA PHE A 49 -6.55 2.66 -12.04
C PHE A 49 -5.14 2.82 -11.47
N THR A 50 -5.01 3.39 -10.28
CA THR A 50 -3.71 3.60 -9.61
C THR A 50 -3.02 2.27 -9.27
N ILE A 51 -3.77 1.26 -8.81
CA ILE A 51 -3.26 -0.09 -8.55
C ILE A 51 -2.73 -0.75 -9.83
N ASN A 52 -3.50 -0.72 -10.93
CA ASN A 52 -3.06 -1.28 -12.21
C ASN A 52 -1.85 -0.53 -12.78
N SER A 53 -1.84 0.80 -12.64
CA SER A 53 -0.72 1.65 -13.03
C SER A 53 0.56 1.26 -12.28
N TYR A 54 0.48 1.10 -10.96
CA TYR A 54 1.60 0.66 -10.14
C TYR A 54 2.08 -0.75 -10.49
N LYS A 55 1.15 -1.70 -10.70
CA LYS A 55 1.48 -3.05 -11.17
C LYS A 55 2.27 -3.01 -12.49
N ASN A 56 1.80 -2.22 -13.46
CA ASN A 56 2.48 -2.07 -14.75
C ASN A 56 3.86 -1.42 -14.61
N TYR A 57 4.02 -0.47 -13.70
CA TYR A 57 5.31 0.10 -13.36
C TYR A 57 6.27 -0.97 -12.81
N LEU A 58 5.83 -1.78 -11.84
CA LEU A 58 6.67 -2.85 -11.28
C LEU A 58 7.08 -3.89 -12.33
N ILE A 59 6.20 -4.21 -13.29
CA ILE A 59 6.52 -5.10 -14.41
C ILE A 59 7.61 -4.47 -15.30
N LYS A 60 7.49 -3.18 -15.62
CA LYS A 60 8.49 -2.46 -16.43
C LYS A 60 9.86 -2.38 -15.76
N GLU A 61 9.88 -2.28 -14.44
CA GLU A 61 11.10 -2.32 -13.62
C GLU A 61 11.65 -3.74 -13.43
N ASN A 62 11.08 -4.76 -14.09
CA ASN A 62 11.51 -6.17 -14.04
C ASN A 62 11.50 -6.77 -12.62
N TYR A 63 10.55 -6.36 -11.76
CA TYR A 63 10.34 -7.05 -10.50
C TYR A 63 9.81 -8.47 -10.73
N GLU A 64 10.30 -9.42 -9.94
CA GLU A 64 9.80 -10.80 -9.95
C GLU A 64 8.29 -10.85 -9.66
N PRO A 65 7.51 -11.73 -10.34
CA PRO A 65 6.08 -11.86 -10.12
C PRO A 65 5.70 -12.09 -8.65
N THR A 66 6.51 -12.83 -7.91
CA THR A 66 6.34 -13.09 -6.47
C THR A 66 6.46 -11.81 -5.64
N THR A 67 7.40 -10.93 -5.99
CA THR A 67 7.60 -9.63 -5.35
C THR A 67 6.45 -8.68 -5.68
N ILE A 68 5.98 -8.67 -6.94
CA ILE A 68 4.82 -7.88 -7.36
C ILE A 68 3.59 -8.30 -6.56
N ASN A 69 3.30 -9.60 -6.50
CA ASN A 69 2.16 -10.11 -5.73
C ASN A 69 2.26 -9.77 -4.24
N LYS A 70 3.45 -9.87 -3.65
CA LYS A 70 3.68 -9.46 -2.26
C LYS A 70 3.34 -7.99 -2.05
N LYS A 71 3.81 -7.09 -2.94
CA LYS A 71 3.50 -5.66 -2.88
C LYS A 71 2.00 -5.38 -3.00
N LEU A 72 1.32 -6.03 -3.94
CA LEU A 72 -0.12 -5.89 -4.12
C LEU A 72 -0.92 -6.40 -2.90
N ASN A 73 -0.46 -7.47 -2.25
CA ASN A 73 -1.08 -7.96 -1.01
C ASN A 73 -0.92 -6.95 0.15
N SER A 74 0.23 -6.27 0.24
CA SER A 74 0.41 -5.17 1.20
C SER A 74 -0.58 -4.02 0.93
N LEU A 75 -0.85 -3.70 -0.34
CA LEU A 75 -1.85 -2.68 -0.72
C LEU A 75 -3.29 -3.12 -0.41
N GLN A 76 -3.61 -4.41 -0.54
CA GLN A 76 -4.91 -4.92 -0.10
C GLN A 76 -5.07 -4.73 1.41
N SER A 77 -4.06 -5.09 2.22
CA SER A 77 -4.11 -4.86 3.66
C SER A 77 -4.21 -3.38 4.02
N PHE A 78 -3.59 -2.49 3.23
CA PHE A 78 -3.72 -1.05 3.41
C PHE A 78 -5.13 -0.56 3.06
N ASN A 79 -5.75 -1.09 2.01
CA ASN A 79 -7.14 -0.82 1.66
C ASN A 79 -8.10 -1.18 2.80
N ASP A 80 -7.94 -2.38 3.37
CA ASP A 80 -8.77 -2.85 4.48
C ASP A 80 -8.62 -1.92 5.70
N PHE A 81 -7.42 -1.41 5.95
CA PHE A 81 -7.15 -0.39 6.97
C PHE A 81 -7.90 0.92 6.68
N LEU A 82 -7.85 1.43 5.45
CA LEU A 82 -8.53 2.68 5.07
C LEU A 82 -10.05 2.56 5.24
N ILE A 83 -10.62 1.41 4.90
CA ILE A 83 -12.04 1.09 5.14
C ILE A 83 -12.34 1.04 6.64
N HIS A 84 -11.49 0.36 7.42
CA HIS A 84 -11.65 0.28 8.87
C HIS A 84 -11.61 1.64 9.57
N GLN A 85 -10.81 2.59 9.05
CA GLN A 85 -10.74 3.97 9.55
C GLN A 85 -11.88 4.86 9.04
N GLY A 86 -12.77 4.36 8.18
CA GLY A 86 -13.82 5.16 7.54
C GLY A 86 -13.32 6.20 6.53
N ILE A 87 -12.06 6.07 6.09
CA ILE A 87 -11.43 6.94 5.08
C ILE A 87 -11.92 6.56 3.68
N MET A 88 -12.12 5.26 3.45
CA MET A 88 -12.57 4.69 2.20
C MET A 88 -13.82 3.82 2.42
N THR A 89 -14.63 3.68 1.38
CA THR A 89 -15.74 2.71 1.33
C THR A 89 -15.35 1.53 0.46
N GLU A 90 -15.89 0.36 0.78
CA GLU A 90 -15.73 -0.88 -0.01
C GLU A 90 -16.26 -0.74 -1.45
#